data_AF-A0A8C4VHR1-F1
#
_entry.id   AF-A0A8C4VHR1-F1
#
_cell.length_a   1.000
_cell.length_b   1.000
_cell.length_c   1.000
_cell.angle_alpha   90.00
_cell.angle_beta   90.00
_cell.angle_gamma   90.00
#
_symmetry.space_group_name_H-M   'P 1'
#
loop_
_entity.id
_entity.type
_entity.pdbx_description
1 polymer ?
#
loop_
_entity_poly.entity_id
_entity_poly.type
_entity_poly.pdbx_seq_one_letter_code
_entity_poly.pdbx_strand_id
1 'polypeptide(L)'
;SADNKIEAAMSELVPEPRQKPAVPMKPVGINSNLLGYIGIDTIIEQMRKKTMKTGFDFNIMVVGQSGLGKSTLVNTLFKSQVSRKSSGWNREEKIPKTVEIKAIGHVIEEGGVKMKLTVIDTPGFGDQINNENCWEPIEKYINEQYEKFLKEEVNIARKKRIPDTRVHCCLYFISPTGHSLRPLDLEFMKHLSKVVNIIPVIAKADTMTLEEKTEFKQRVRKELEVNGIEFYPQKEFDEDLEDKTENDKIRQESMPFAVVGSDKEYQVNGKRILGRKTPWGVIEVENLNHCEFALLRDFVIRTHLQDLKEVTHNIHYETYRAKRLNDNGGLPPVTTETEENHESNL
;
A
#
# COMPACT_ATOMS: atom_id res chain seq x y z
N SER A 1 -48.12 48.28 76.75
CA SER A 1 -49.06 48.74 75.73
C SER A 1 -48.46 48.59 74.36
N ALA A 2 -48.91 47.59 73.62
CA ALA A 2 -48.84 47.55 72.17
C ALA A 2 -50.09 46.79 71.75
N ASP A 3 -50.95 47.50 71.02
CA ASP A 3 -52.34 47.17 70.78
C ASP A 3 -52.54 45.97 69.85
N ASN A 4 -53.65 45.31 70.10
CA ASN A 4 -54.12 44.09 69.49
C ASN A 4 -55.26 44.40 68.51
N LYS A 5 -55.28 43.66 67.40
CA LYS A 5 -56.43 43.22 66.57
C LYS A 5 -57.33 44.26 65.87
N ILE A 6 -57.39 44.12 64.54
CA ILE A 6 -58.66 43.95 63.80
C ILE A 6 -58.46 42.84 62.74
N GLU A 7 -59.37 41.86 62.76
CA GLU A 7 -59.55 40.78 61.78
C GLU A 7 -60.25 41.29 60.51
N ALA A 8 -59.86 40.76 59.34
CA ALA A 8 -60.72 40.67 58.17
C ALA A 8 -60.41 39.38 57.41
N ALA A 9 -61.44 38.57 57.20
CA ALA A 9 -61.40 37.28 56.53
C ALA A 9 -61.34 37.42 55.01
N MET A 10 -60.52 36.60 54.35
CA MET A 10 -60.72 36.17 52.96
C MET A 10 -60.40 34.67 52.88
N SER A 11 -61.31 33.94 52.25
CA SER A 11 -61.33 32.50 52.06
C SER A 11 -60.23 32.00 51.13
N GLU A 12 -59.46 31.00 51.56
CA GLU A 12 -58.61 30.19 50.68
C GLU A 12 -58.94 28.70 50.81
N LEU A 13 -59.00 28.05 49.65
CA LEU A 13 -59.42 26.68 49.40
C LEU A 13 -58.50 25.65 50.09
N VAL A 14 -59.11 24.60 50.66
CA VAL A 14 -58.40 23.43 51.20
C VAL A 14 -57.79 22.62 50.03
N PRO A 15 -56.47 22.37 49.98
CA PRO A 15 -55.92 21.43 49.02
C PRO A 15 -56.00 20.00 49.57
N GLU A 16 -56.53 19.09 48.75
CA GLU A 16 -56.55 17.64 49.01
C GLU A 16 -55.14 17.07 49.23
N PRO A 17 -55.00 15.98 50.02
CA PRO A 17 -53.70 15.34 50.26
C PRO A 17 -53.17 14.71 48.97
N ARG A 18 -52.11 15.29 48.41
CA ARG A 18 -51.36 14.71 47.28
C ARG A 18 -50.82 13.33 47.68
N GLN A 19 -51.29 12.27 47.02
CA GLN A 19 -50.59 10.99 47.01
C GLN A 19 -49.18 11.19 46.46
N LYS A 20 -48.18 10.70 47.18
CA LYS A 20 -46.80 10.66 46.69
C LYS A 20 -46.78 9.85 45.39
N PRO A 21 -46.22 10.35 44.29
CA PRO A 21 -46.08 9.56 43.08
C PRO A 21 -45.22 8.33 43.38
N ALA A 22 -45.73 7.16 43.01
CA ALA A 22 -44.94 5.94 43.01
C ALA A 22 -43.71 6.15 42.13
N VAL A 23 -42.53 5.93 42.68
CA VAL A 23 -41.27 5.94 41.92
C VAL A 23 -41.43 4.88 40.81
N PRO A 24 -41.31 5.24 39.52
CA PRO A 24 -41.28 4.24 38.48
C PRO A 24 -40.07 3.34 38.74
N MET A 25 -40.31 2.04 38.80
CA MET A 25 -39.25 1.04 38.83
C MET A 25 -38.25 1.36 37.72
N LYS A 26 -36.95 1.20 38.03
CA LYS A 26 -35.86 1.26 37.05
C LYS A 26 -36.29 0.55 35.77
N PRO A 27 -36.01 1.09 34.58
CA PRO A 27 -36.36 0.41 33.34
C PRO A 27 -35.79 -0.99 33.43
N VAL A 28 -36.69 -1.98 33.41
CA VAL A 28 -36.35 -3.39 33.29
C VAL A 28 -35.45 -3.44 32.08
N GLY A 29 -34.19 -3.83 32.29
CA GLY A 29 -33.23 -3.96 31.21
C GLY A 29 -33.91 -4.73 30.09
N ILE A 30 -33.96 -4.11 28.91
CA ILE A 30 -34.40 -4.81 27.71
C ILE A 30 -33.54 -6.07 27.66
N ASN A 31 -34.17 -7.23 27.84
CA ASN A 31 -33.50 -8.50 27.66
C ASN A 31 -32.90 -8.46 26.25
N SER A 32 -31.58 -8.36 26.17
CA SER A 32 -30.82 -8.42 24.91
C SER A 32 -31.08 -9.73 24.16
N ASN A 33 -31.69 -10.72 24.83
CA ASN A 33 -32.15 -11.98 24.26
C ASN A 33 -33.47 -11.87 23.46
N LEU A 34 -34.13 -10.70 23.36
CA LEU A 34 -35.32 -10.50 22.51
C LEU A 34 -34.99 -9.94 21.12
N LEU A 35 -33.79 -9.38 20.92
CA LEU A 35 -33.23 -9.24 19.57
C LEU A 35 -32.56 -10.58 19.26
N GLY A 36 -33.23 -11.42 18.46
CA GLY A 36 -32.64 -12.65 17.94
C GLY A 36 -31.26 -12.39 17.33
N TYR A 37 -30.40 -13.41 17.34
CA TYR A 37 -29.04 -13.35 16.78
C TYR A 37 -29.03 -12.65 15.40
N ILE A 38 -28.46 -11.45 15.36
CA ILE A 38 -28.43 -10.57 14.18
C ILE A 38 -27.40 -11.09 13.14
N GLY A 39 -26.39 -11.85 13.59
CA GLY A 39 -25.41 -12.49 12.73
C GLY A 39 -24.35 -11.57 12.13
N ILE A 40 -24.12 -10.39 12.72
CA ILE A 40 -23.09 -9.41 12.27
C ILE A 40 -21.68 -10.02 12.36
N ASP A 41 -21.41 -10.84 13.37
CA ASP A 41 -20.19 -11.62 13.54
C ASP A 41 -19.90 -12.56 12.35
N THR A 42 -20.94 -13.01 11.64
CA THR A 42 -20.75 -13.83 10.43
C THR A 42 -20.21 -13.04 9.24
N ILE A 43 -20.25 -11.70 9.26
CA ILE A 43 -19.82 -10.88 8.13
C ILE A 43 -18.34 -11.09 7.83
N ILE A 44 -17.51 -11.29 8.85
CA ILE A 44 -16.08 -11.57 8.72
C ILE A 44 -15.88 -12.88 7.97
N GLU A 45 -16.64 -13.92 8.33
CA GLU A 45 -16.57 -15.23 7.66
C GLU A 45 -17.14 -15.17 6.23
N GLN A 46 -18.17 -14.36 5.98
CA GLN A 46 -18.70 -14.11 4.64
C GLN A 46 -17.68 -13.39 3.75
N MET A 47 -17.02 -12.34 4.29
CA MET A 47 -15.93 -11.63 3.60
C MET A 47 -14.77 -12.58 3.33
N ARG A 48 -14.35 -13.37 4.32
CA ARG A 48 -13.30 -14.39 4.16
C ARG A 48 -13.63 -15.39 3.04
N LYS A 49 -14.85 -15.96 3.04
CA LYS A 49 -15.30 -16.89 1.99
C LYS A 49 -15.35 -16.23 0.61
N LYS A 50 -15.76 -14.96 0.54
CA LYS A 50 -15.74 -14.18 -0.71
C LYS A 50 -14.30 -13.97 -1.19
N THR A 51 -13.40 -13.54 -0.31
CA THR A 51 -11.98 -13.31 -0.60
C THR A 51 -11.25 -14.59 -0.99
N MET A 52 -11.58 -15.75 -0.40
CA MET A 52 -11.03 -17.05 -0.84
C MET A 52 -11.47 -17.41 -2.26
N LYS A 53 -12.70 -17.08 -2.64
CA LYS A 53 -13.23 -17.36 -3.99
C LYS A 53 -12.71 -16.39 -5.04
N THR A 54 -12.66 -15.10 -4.72
CA THR A 54 -12.25 -14.06 -5.66
C THR A 54 -10.74 -13.90 -5.68
N GLY A 55 -10.10 -13.90 -4.52
CA GLY A 55 -8.76 -13.37 -4.38
C GLY A 55 -8.71 -11.87 -4.61
N PHE A 56 -7.50 -11.33 -4.71
CA PHE A 56 -7.25 -9.91 -5.00
C PHE A 56 -5.95 -9.72 -5.77
N ASP A 57 -5.84 -8.56 -6.42
CA ASP A 57 -4.69 -8.16 -7.22
C ASP A 57 -3.84 -7.17 -6.42
N PHE A 58 -2.52 -7.31 -6.47
CA PHE A 58 -1.58 -6.38 -5.84
C PHE A 58 -0.40 -6.11 -6.77
N ASN A 59 -0.25 -4.87 -7.22
CA ASN A 59 0.76 -4.48 -8.20
C ASN A 59 1.83 -3.58 -7.57
N ILE A 60 3.08 -4.02 -7.60
CA ILE A 60 4.26 -3.29 -7.12
C ILE A 60 5.09 -2.86 -8.33
N MET A 61 5.54 -1.62 -8.38
CA MET A 61 6.49 -1.14 -9.37
C MET A 61 7.86 -0.94 -8.73
N VAL A 62 8.93 -1.31 -9.43
CA VAL A 62 10.31 -1.01 -9.00
C VAL A 62 10.88 0.09 -9.88
N VAL A 63 11.39 1.17 -9.28
CA VAL A 63 11.95 2.34 -9.98
C VAL A 63 13.31 2.68 -9.40
N GLY A 64 14.25 3.10 -10.22
CA GLY A 64 15.60 3.47 -9.77
C GLY A 64 16.63 3.43 -10.89
N GLN A 65 17.85 3.87 -10.61
CA GLN A 65 18.93 3.82 -11.59
C GLN A 65 19.21 2.39 -12.09
N SER A 66 19.74 2.31 -13.31
CA SER A 66 20.28 1.07 -13.87
C SER A 66 21.32 0.42 -12.95
N GLY A 67 21.31 -0.90 -12.88
CA GLY A 67 22.31 -1.64 -12.10
C GLY A 67 22.15 -1.61 -10.57
N LEU A 68 21.09 -1.00 -10.01
CA LEU A 68 20.81 -1.04 -8.57
C LEU A 68 20.25 -2.38 -8.06
N GLY A 69 19.99 -3.35 -8.95
CA GLY A 69 19.48 -4.68 -8.57
C GLY A 69 17.95 -4.76 -8.44
N LYS A 70 17.21 -3.87 -9.13
CA LYS A 70 15.74 -3.87 -9.19
C LYS A 70 15.17 -5.24 -9.55
N SER A 71 15.49 -5.75 -10.74
CA SER A 71 15.04 -7.06 -11.24
C SER A 71 15.49 -8.23 -10.34
N THR A 72 16.66 -8.11 -9.70
CA THR A 72 17.12 -9.10 -8.71
C THR A 72 16.21 -9.09 -7.48
N LEU A 73 15.82 -7.91 -6.97
CA LEU A 73 14.89 -7.81 -5.85
C LEU A 73 13.50 -8.33 -6.21
N VAL A 74 13.03 -8.09 -7.45
CA VAL A 74 11.78 -8.68 -7.97
C VAL A 74 11.81 -10.20 -7.85
N ASN A 75 12.87 -10.84 -8.35
CA ASN A 75 13.03 -12.29 -8.23
C ASN A 75 13.14 -12.76 -6.78
N THR A 76 13.82 -11.98 -5.93
CA THR A 76 13.96 -12.27 -4.50
C THR A 76 12.59 -12.27 -3.81
N LEU A 77 11.75 -11.26 -4.11
CA LEU A 77 10.42 -11.14 -3.55
C LEU A 77 9.54 -12.33 -3.95
N PHE A 78 9.55 -12.73 -5.23
CA PHE A 78 8.80 -13.90 -5.67
C PHE A 78 9.31 -15.20 -5.03
N LYS A 79 10.63 -15.44 -4.98
CA LYS A 79 11.18 -16.67 -4.37
C LYS A 79 10.96 -16.75 -2.86
N SER A 80 10.85 -15.61 -2.18
CA SER A 80 10.49 -15.57 -0.76
C SER A 80 9.04 -15.98 -0.52
N GLN A 81 8.14 -15.71 -1.49
CA GLN A 81 6.70 -15.93 -1.36
C GLN A 81 6.20 -17.25 -1.96
N VAL A 82 6.84 -17.78 -3.00
CA VAL A 82 6.47 -19.07 -3.59
C VAL A 82 7.05 -20.18 -2.71
N SER A 83 6.19 -21.09 -2.23
CA SER A 83 6.63 -22.27 -1.47
C SER A 83 7.81 -22.93 -2.18
N ARG A 84 8.96 -23.00 -1.48
CA ARG A 84 10.25 -23.54 -1.98
C ARG A 84 10.18 -25.00 -2.46
N LYS A 85 9.01 -25.63 -2.40
CA LYS A 85 8.74 -27.01 -2.81
C LYS A 85 8.48 -27.17 -4.31
N SER A 86 8.23 -26.11 -5.07
CA SER A 86 7.85 -26.27 -6.48
C SER A 86 8.27 -25.09 -7.36
N SER A 87 9.55 -24.95 -7.64
CA SER A 87 10.00 -24.16 -8.79
C SER A 87 11.36 -24.68 -9.26
N GLY A 88 11.36 -25.42 -10.37
CA GLY A 88 12.57 -25.72 -11.13
C GLY A 88 13.10 -24.47 -11.84
N TRP A 89 13.31 -23.36 -11.12
CA TRP A 89 14.02 -22.19 -11.63
C TRP A 89 15.54 -22.46 -11.60
N ASN A 90 15.95 -23.50 -12.34
CA ASN A 90 17.34 -23.83 -12.64
C ASN A 90 17.73 -23.20 -13.97
N ARG A 91 17.75 -21.86 -14.03
CA ARG A 91 18.43 -21.16 -15.13
C ARG A 91 19.33 -20.11 -14.53
N GLU A 92 20.63 -20.40 -14.54
CA GLU A 92 21.72 -19.44 -14.35
C GLU A 92 21.76 -18.47 -15.54
N GLU A 93 20.65 -17.81 -15.86
CA GLU A 93 20.65 -16.76 -16.87
C GLU A 93 20.98 -15.44 -16.19
N LYS A 94 22.06 -14.80 -16.66
CA LYS A 94 22.36 -13.43 -16.29
C LYS A 94 21.13 -12.58 -16.60
N ILE A 95 20.56 -11.95 -15.58
CA ILE A 95 19.44 -11.04 -15.74
C ILE A 95 19.87 -9.93 -16.71
N PRO A 96 19.26 -9.81 -17.90
CA PRO A 96 19.63 -8.79 -18.87
C PRO A 96 19.25 -7.40 -18.37
N LYS A 97 19.83 -6.35 -18.95
CA LYS A 97 19.41 -4.98 -18.67
C LYS A 97 17.95 -4.79 -19.11
N THR A 98 17.11 -4.27 -18.22
CA THR A 98 15.72 -3.93 -18.52
C THR A 98 15.68 -2.68 -19.42
N VAL A 99 15.16 -2.85 -20.64
CA VAL A 99 15.05 -1.78 -21.66
C VAL A 99 13.64 -1.21 -21.80
N GLU A 100 12.64 -1.96 -21.36
CA GLU A 100 11.22 -1.61 -21.44
C GLU A 100 10.51 -1.94 -20.13
N ILE A 101 9.37 -1.28 -19.87
CA ILE A 101 8.52 -1.58 -18.72
C ILE A 101 7.88 -2.97 -18.91
N LYS A 102 8.09 -3.89 -17.96
CA LYS A 102 7.59 -5.26 -18.03
C LYS A 102 6.85 -5.62 -16.75
N ALA A 103 5.59 -6.00 -16.88
CA ALA A 103 4.78 -6.49 -15.77
C ALA A 103 4.83 -8.03 -15.71
N ILE A 104 5.27 -8.58 -14.57
CA ILE A 104 5.34 -10.03 -14.32
C ILE A 104 4.34 -10.35 -13.21
N GLY A 105 3.30 -11.11 -13.54
CA GLY A 105 2.27 -11.54 -12.59
C GLY A 105 2.49 -12.98 -12.13
N HIS A 106 2.42 -13.21 -10.81
CA HIS A 106 2.39 -14.54 -10.22
C HIS A 106 1.23 -14.66 -9.24
N VAL A 107 0.54 -15.81 -9.25
CA VAL A 107 -0.52 -16.09 -8.29
C VAL A 107 0.09 -16.79 -7.09
N ILE A 108 0.01 -16.13 -5.93
CA ILE A 108 0.44 -16.66 -4.63
C ILE A 108 -0.81 -17.12 -3.90
N GLU A 109 -0.74 -18.29 -3.25
CA GLU A 109 -1.83 -18.82 -2.44
C GLU A 109 -1.31 -19.12 -1.03
N GLU A 110 -1.89 -18.45 -0.03
CA GLU A 110 -1.56 -18.65 1.38
C GLU A 110 -2.86 -18.76 2.18
N GLY A 111 -2.97 -19.80 3.03
CA GLY A 111 -4.16 -20.02 3.85
C GLY A 111 -5.49 -20.18 3.06
N GLY A 112 -5.41 -20.59 1.79
CA GLY A 112 -6.56 -20.71 0.88
C GLY A 112 -7.02 -19.39 0.23
N VAL A 113 -6.30 -18.30 0.48
CA VAL A 113 -6.53 -17.00 -0.18
C VAL A 113 -5.55 -16.86 -1.35
N LYS A 114 -6.09 -16.56 -2.53
CA LYS A 114 -5.30 -16.33 -3.75
C LYS A 114 -5.04 -14.83 -3.93
N MET A 115 -3.78 -14.46 -4.08
CA MET A 115 -3.36 -13.11 -4.43
C MET A 115 -2.62 -13.15 -5.77
N LYS A 116 -3.01 -12.32 -6.72
CA LYS A 116 -2.21 -12.07 -7.93
C LYS A 116 -1.24 -10.93 -7.64
N LEU A 117 0.00 -11.27 -7.36
CA LEU A 117 1.09 -10.31 -7.20
C LEU A 117 1.68 -10.00 -8.57
N THR A 118 1.55 -8.76 -9.02
CA THR A 118 2.21 -8.26 -10.23
C THR A 118 3.38 -7.39 -9.82
N VAL A 119 4.57 -7.67 -10.35
CA VAL A 119 5.72 -6.79 -10.19
C VAL A 119 6.08 -6.19 -11.54
N ILE A 120 6.13 -4.86 -11.58
CA ILE A 120 6.39 -4.07 -12.78
C ILE A 120 7.84 -3.62 -12.72
N ASP A 121 8.70 -4.27 -13.51
CA ASP A 121 10.09 -3.90 -13.68
C ASP A 121 10.21 -2.76 -14.70
N THR A 122 11.05 -1.78 -14.39
CA THR A 122 11.19 -0.55 -15.18
C THR A 122 12.63 -0.39 -15.69
N PRO A 123 12.82 0.26 -16.85
CA PRO A 123 14.15 0.64 -17.30
C PRO A 123 14.87 1.50 -16.27
N GLY A 124 16.18 1.37 -16.20
CA GLY A 124 16.99 2.28 -15.39
C GLY A 124 17.00 3.69 -15.99
N PHE A 125 16.81 4.71 -15.16
CA PHE A 125 17.10 6.11 -15.52
C PHE A 125 18.51 6.51 -15.05
N GLY A 126 19.00 7.68 -15.46
CA GLY A 126 20.30 8.21 -15.01
C GLY A 126 21.51 7.68 -15.78
N ASP A 127 21.30 6.96 -16.88
CA ASP A 127 22.35 6.46 -17.77
C ASP A 127 22.59 7.41 -18.97
N GLN A 128 21.70 8.39 -19.19
CA GLN A 128 21.79 9.34 -20.31
C GLN A 128 22.55 10.60 -19.92
N ILE A 129 23.07 11.33 -20.90
CA ILE A 129 23.73 12.64 -20.68
C ILE A 129 22.69 13.67 -20.22
N ASN A 130 21.52 13.72 -20.89
CA ASN A 130 20.38 14.49 -20.44
C ASN A 130 19.33 13.54 -19.83
N ASN A 131 18.97 13.77 -18.57
CA ASN A 131 17.95 13.00 -17.84
C ASN A 131 16.71 13.85 -17.50
N GLU A 132 16.55 15.02 -18.13
CA GLU A 132 15.30 15.77 -18.07
C GLU A 132 14.11 14.87 -18.43
N ASN A 133 13.03 14.99 -17.67
CA ASN A 133 11.77 14.28 -17.90
C ASN A 133 11.87 12.74 -17.90
N CYS A 134 12.93 12.16 -17.32
CA CYS A 134 13.09 10.70 -17.28
C CYS A 134 12.01 9.96 -16.44
N TRP A 135 11.21 10.70 -15.65
CA TRP A 135 10.04 10.18 -14.94
C TRP A 135 8.78 10.06 -15.81
N GLU A 136 8.68 10.79 -16.92
CA GLU A 136 7.47 10.82 -17.76
C GLU A 136 7.02 9.43 -18.24
N PRO A 137 7.90 8.51 -18.69
CA PRO A 137 7.45 7.17 -19.11
C PRO A 137 6.81 6.38 -17.96
N ILE A 138 7.30 6.57 -16.73
CA ILE A 138 6.80 5.87 -15.54
C ILE A 138 5.46 6.49 -15.12
N GLU A 139 5.38 7.82 -15.05
CA GLU A 139 4.15 8.55 -14.74
C GLU A 139 3.06 8.25 -15.78
N LYS A 140 3.42 8.21 -17.07
CA LYS A 140 2.52 7.81 -18.16
C LYS A 140 1.98 6.39 -17.94
N TYR A 141 2.84 5.43 -17.62
CA TYR A 141 2.39 4.06 -17.35
C TYR A 141 1.40 4.01 -16.17
N ILE A 142 1.67 4.72 -15.07
CA ILE A 142 0.77 4.79 -13.90
C ILE A 142 -0.59 5.36 -14.31
N ASN A 143 -0.58 6.51 -14.99
CA ASN A 143 -1.79 7.18 -15.48
C ASN A 143 -2.58 6.32 -16.47
N GLU A 144 -1.92 5.55 -17.33
CA GLU A 144 -2.59 4.59 -18.22
C GLU A 144 -3.32 3.49 -17.44
N GLN A 145 -2.81 3.06 -16.28
CA GLN A 145 -3.52 2.08 -15.46
C GLN A 145 -4.75 2.71 -14.78
N TYR A 146 -4.66 3.97 -14.34
CA TYR A 146 -5.81 4.70 -13.82
C TYR A 146 -6.88 4.91 -14.90
N GLU A 147 -6.50 5.31 -16.11
CA GLU A 147 -7.42 5.46 -17.24
C GLU A 147 -8.11 4.14 -17.60
N LYS A 148 -7.37 3.02 -17.62
CA LYS A 148 -7.95 1.69 -17.85
C LYS A 148 -8.98 1.33 -16.80
N PHE A 149 -8.67 1.58 -15.52
CA PHE A 149 -9.59 1.30 -14.42
C PHE A 149 -10.84 2.19 -14.52
N LEU A 150 -10.67 3.48 -14.80
CA LEU A 150 -11.78 4.43 -14.97
C LEU A 150 -12.72 4.02 -16.11
N LYS A 151 -12.19 3.59 -17.26
CA LYS A 151 -12.99 3.10 -18.39
C LYS A 151 -13.86 1.90 -18.02
N GLU A 152 -13.31 0.94 -17.27
CA GLU A 152 -14.05 -0.23 -16.79
C GLU A 152 -15.09 0.13 -15.71
N GLU A 153 -14.80 1.13 -14.87
CA GLU A 153 -15.72 1.63 -13.84
C GLU A 153 -16.94 2.34 -14.44
N VAL A 154 -16.72 3.14 -15.49
CA VAL A 154 -17.77 3.91 -16.20
C VAL A 154 -18.60 3.02 -17.13
N ASN A 155 -18.09 1.87 -17.56
CA ASN A 155 -18.77 1.00 -18.50
C ASN A 155 -20.14 0.51 -17.97
N ILE A 156 -21.20 0.70 -18.75
CA ILE A 156 -22.57 0.28 -18.41
C ILE A 156 -22.66 -1.24 -18.25
N ALA A 157 -21.93 -2.00 -19.08
CA ALA A 157 -21.82 -3.45 -19.01
C ALA A 157 -20.65 -3.89 -18.11
N ARG A 158 -20.45 -3.21 -16.96
CA ARG A 158 -19.32 -3.51 -16.07
C ARG A 158 -19.31 -4.97 -15.63
N LYS A 159 -18.12 -5.56 -15.67
CA LYS A 159 -17.87 -6.88 -15.09
C LYS A 159 -18.18 -6.81 -13.59
N LYS A 160 -18.72 -7.90 -13.02
CA LYS A 160 -18.92 -8.02 -11.55
C LYS A 160 -17.62 -7.82 -10.76
N ARG A 161 -16.47 -8.04 -11.41
CA ARG A 161 -15.13 -7.79 -10.89
C ARG A 161 -14.30 -7.09 -11.96
N ILE A 162 -13.88 -5.87 -11.67
CA ILE A 162 -12.93 -5.12 -12.48
C ILE A 162 -11.52 -5.61 -12.13
N PRO A 163 -10.71 -6.05 -13.11
CA PRO A 163 -9.32 -6.40 -12.85
C PRO A 163 -8.54 -5.14 -12.48
N ASP A 164 -7.87 -5.16 -11.32
CA ASP A 164 -7.11 -4.00 -10.85
C ASP A 164 -5.66 -4.07 -11.32
N THR A 165 -5.30 -3.24 -12.29
CA THR A 165 -3.93 -3.12 -12.81
C THR A 165 -3.21 -1.89 -12.29
N ARG A 166 -3.82 -1.10 -11.41
CA ARG A 166 -3.24 0.13 -10.86
C ARG A 166 -2.03 -0.19 -10.00
N VAL A 167 -1.04 0.69 -10.02
CA VAL A 167 0.18 0.52 -9.23
C VAL A 167 -0.13 0.93 -7.79
N HIS A 168 -0.11 -0.02 -6.85
CA HIS A 168 -0.44 0.28 -5.45
C HIS A 168 0.77 0.78 -4.65
N CYS A 169 1.97 0.42 -5.12
CA CYS A 169 3.22 0.70 -4.43
C CYS A 169 4.36 0.83 -5.44
N CYS A 170 5.19 1.86 -5.27
CA CYS A 170 6.42 2.08 -6.01
C CYS A 170 7.63 1.96 -5.07
N LEU A 171 8.42 0.92 -5.22
CA LEU A 171 9.72 0.78 -4.55
C LEU A 171 10.75 1.62 -5.27
N TYR A 172 11.19 2.71 -4.65
CA TYR A 172 12.17 3.62 -5.22
C TYR A 172 13.58 3.29 -4.71
N PHE A 173 14.45 2.84 -5.61
CA PHE A 173 15.80 2.41 -5.29
C PHE A 173 16.77 3.59 -5.29
N ILE A 174 17.33 3.84 -4.12
CA ILE A 174 18.36 4.85 -3.87
C ILE A 174 19.72 4.17 -3.94
N SER A 175 20.66 4.79 -4.66
CA SER A 175 22.03 4.30 -4.73
C SER A 175 22.74 4.44 -3.37
N PRO A 176 23.49 3.43 -2.90
CA PRO A 176 24.20 3.49 -1.62
C PRO A 176 25.50 4.29 -1.75
N THR A 177 25.39 5.61 -1.94
CA THR A 177 26.56 6.50 -2.11
C THR A 177 27.21 6.91 -0.78
N GLY A 178 26.48 6.80 0.33
CA GLY A 178 26.93 7.28 1.65
C GLY A 178 26.89 8.80 1.84
N HIS A 179 26.46 9.55 0.81
CA HIS A 179 26.41 11.02 0.83
C HIS A 179 24.96 11.52 0.89
N SER A 180 24.61 12.51 0.06
CA SER A 180 23.26 13.02 -0.13
C SER A 180 22.51 12.24 -1.21
N LEU A 181 21.19 12.39 -1.24
CA LEU A 181 20.37 12.04 -2.40
C LEU A 181 20.83 12.86 -3.60
N ARG A 182 20.75 12.24 -4.78
CA ARG A 182 21.06 12.94 -6.01
C ARG A 182 19.90 13.90 -6.33
N PRO A 183 20.17 15.08 -6.91
CA PRO A 183 19.12 15.99 -7.36
C PRO A 183 18.10 15.30 -8.29
N LEU A 184 18.60 14.40 -9.15
CA LEU A 184 17.75 13.60 -10.02
C LEU A 184 16.77 12.72 -9.24
N ASP A 185 17.20 12.11 -8.13
CA ASP A 185 16.33 11.27 -7.31
C ASP A 185 15.26 12.09 -6.58
N LEU A 186 15.65 13.28 -6.09
CA LEU A 186 14.72 14.21 -5.44
C LEU A 186 13.60 14.65 -6.40
N GLU A 187 13.97 15.05 -7.63
CA GLU A 187 12.99 15.46 -8.63
C GLU A 187 12.08 14.30 -9.05
N PHE A 188 12.66 13.11 -9.27
CA PHE A 188 11.89 11.92 -9.65
C PHE A 188 10.86 11.54 -8.58
N MET A 189 11.28 11.47 -7.31
CA MET A 189 10.38 11.13 -6.21
C MET A 189 9.30 12.20 -5.99
N LYS A 190 9.63 13.48 -6.18
CA LYS A 190 8.67 14.59 -6.08
C LYS A 190 7.58 14.56 -7.15
N HIS A 191 7.89 14.05 -8.34
CA HIS A 191 6.90 13.80 -9.38
C HIS A 191 6.05 12.57 -9.06
N LEU A 192 6.69 11.45 -8.71
CA LEU A 192 5.99 10.20 -8.46
C LEU A 192 5.10 10.24 -7.21
N SER A 193 5.47 10.97 -6.15
CA SER A 193 4.74 10.96 -4.87
C SER A 193 3.31 11.46 -5.00
N LYS A 194 3.05 12.28 -6.04
CA LYS A 194 1.73 12.84 -6.36
C LYS A 194 0.77 11.85 -7.02
N VAL A 195 1.29 10.73 -7.53
CA VAL A 195 0.51 9.78 -8.34
C VAL A 195 0.55 8.35 -7.83
N VAL A 196 1.49 8.01 -6.94
CA VAL A 196 1.66 6.66 -6.39
C VAL A 196 2.31 6.69 -5.01
N ASN A 197 2.01 5.68 -4.18
CA ASN A 197 2.69 5.44 -2.91
C ASN A 197 4.16 5.08 -3.13
N ILE A 198 5.08 5.95 -2.72
CA ILE A 198 6.52 5.69 -2.78
C ILE A 198 7.01 5.05 -1.50
N ILE A 199 7.79 3.98 -1.62
CA ILE A 199 8.60 3.43 -0.52
C ILE A 199 10.08 3.56 -0.90
N PRO A 200 10.86 4.41 -0.21
CA PRO A 200 12.28 4.56 -0.48
C PRO A 200 13.08 3.36 0.07
N VAL A 201 13.96 2.81 -0.77
CA VAL A 201 14.75 1.62 -0.49
C VAL A 201 16.21 1.89 -0.85
N ILE A 202 17.13 1.67 0.08
CA ILE A 202 18.57 1.72 -0.24
C ILE A 202 18.97 0.39 -0.89
N ALA A 203 19.40 0.50 -2.14
CA ALA A 203 19.85 -0.62 -2.93
C ALA A 203 21.21 -1.15 -2.47
N LYS A 204 21.48 -2.45 -2.71
CA LYS A 204 22.78 -3.09 -2.46
C LYS A 204 23.39 -2.69 -1.11
N ALA A 205 22.60 -2.81 -0.04
CA ALA A 205 23.04 -2.38 1.29
C ALA A 205 24.28 -3.11 1.80
N ASP A 206 24.67 -4.22 1.17
CA ASP A 206 25.94 -4.93 1.39
C ASP A 206 27.19 -4.13 1.00
N THR A 207 27.05 -2.96 0.36
CA THR A 207 28.17 -2.06 0.04
C THR A 207 28.52 -1.09 1.17
N MET A 208 27.71 -1.02 2.22
CA MET A 208 27.91 -0.10 3.35
C MET A 208 28.17 -0.89 4.63
N THR A 209 28.99 -0.32 5.51
CA THR A 209 29.10 -0.78 6.89
C THR A 209 27.84 -0.44 7.69
N LEU A 210 27.70 -1.01 8.90
CA LEU A 210 26.54 -0.73 9.77
C LEU A 210 26.45 0.75 10.18
N GLU A 211 27.61 1.40 10.40
CA GLU A 211 27.71 2.81 10.74
C GLU A 211 27.30 3.69 9.55
N GLU A 212 27.91 3.48 8.38
CA GLU A 212 27.56 4.20 7.15
C GLU A 212 26.09 4.04 6.77
N LYS A 213 25.53 2.82 6.91
CA LYS A 213 24.11 2.56 6.67
C LYS A 213 23.23 3.40 7.59
N THR A 214 23.58 3.49 8.87
CA THR A 214 22.79 4.24 9.86
C THR A 214 22.84 5.74 9.57
N GLU A 215 24.02 6.29 9.28
CA GLU A 215 24.18 7.68 8.89
C GLU A 215 23.45 8.00 7.59
N PHE A 216 23.58 7.14 6.58
CA PHE A 216 22.97 7.36 5.28
C PHE A 216 21.44 7.34 5.37
N LYS A 217 20.84 6.42 6.15
CA LYS A 217 19.39 6.42 6.43
C LYS A 217 18.92 7.73 7.05
N GLN A 218 19.67 8.27 8.03
CA GLN A 218 19.34 9.55 8.66
C GLN A 218 19.41 10.71 7.67
N ARG A 219 20.46 10.76 6.83
CA ARG A 219 20.61 11.80 5.79
C ARG A 219 19.46 11.73 4.77
N VAL A 220 19.14 10.54 4.27
CA VAL A 220 18.03 10.35 3.32
C VAL A 220 16.72 10.85 3.92
N ARG A 221 16.38 10.46 5.16
CA ARG A 221 15.16 10.93 5.84
C ARG A 221 15.10 12.46 5.94
N LYS A 222 16.20 13.08 6.37
CA LYS A 222 16.30 14.54 6.50
C LYS A 222 16.12 15.24 5.16
N GLU A 223 16.70 14.71 4.09
CA GLU A 223 16.59 15.31 2.76
C GLU A 223 15.19 15.15 2.16
N LEU A 224 14.53 14.02 2.37
CA LEU A 224 13.12 13.83 1.97
C LEU A 224 12.22 14.86 2.68
N GLU A 225 12.44 15.09 3.98
CA GLU A 225 11.70 16.09 4.76
C GLU A 225 11.96 17.52 4.28
N VAL A 226 13.22 17.92 4.11
CA VAL A 226 13.61 19.27 3.66
C VAL A 226 13.05 19.60 2.27
N ASN A 227 12.95 18.60 1.39
CA ASN A 227 12.41 18.79 0.04
C ASN A 227 10.89 18.60 -0.05
N GLY A 228 10.21 18.29 1.07
CA GLY A 228 8.76 18.05 1.09
C GLY A 228 8.34 16.87 0.23
N ILE A 229 9.15 15.81 0.18
CA ILE A 229 8.85 14.60 -0.58
C ILE A 229 8.02 13.67 0.30
N GLU A 230 6.76 13.49 -0.09
CA GLU A 230 5.86 12.54 0.55
C GLU A 230 6.22 11.10 0.17
N PHE A 231 6.29 10.24 1.17
CA PHE A 231 6.47 8.81 1.00
C PHE A 231 5.54 8.07 1.96
N TYR A 232 5.19 6.84 1.59
CA TYR A 232 4.31 5.99 2.36
C TYR A 232 5.05 5.39 3.57
N PRO A 233 4.44 5.30 4.77
CA PRO A 233 3.07 5.73 5.12
C PRO A 233 3.00 7.23 5.43
N GLN A 234 2.13 7.98 4.76
CA GLN A 234 1.99 9.42 4.97
C GLN A 234 1.32 9.73 6.31
N LYS A 235 1.85 10.69 7.07
CA LYS A 235 1.32 11.11 8.38
C LYS A 235 -0.13 11.58 8.33
N GLU A 236 -0.59 12.08 7.19
CA GLU A 236 -1.94 12.59 6.99
C GLU A 236 -2.99 11.47 6.90
N PHE A 237 -2.56 10.22 6.71
CA PHE A 237 -3.43 9.05 6.57
C PHE A 237 -3.41 8.14 7.81
N ASP A 238 -2.72 8.52 8.89
CA ASP A 238 -2.81 7.76 10.15
C ASP A 238 -4.22 7.94 10.75
N GLU A 239 -5.00 6.84 10.88
CA GLU A 239 -6.41 6.92 11.30
C GLU A 239 -6.56 7.13 12.81
N ASP A 240 -5.71 6.48 13.60
CA ASP A 240 -5.74 6.55 15.06
C ASP A 240 -4.33 6.64 15.71
N LEU A 241 -4.30 6.63 17.05
CA LEU A 241 -3.05 6.74 17.82
C LEU A 241 -2.17 5.48 17.71
N GLU A 242 -2.76 4.31 17.49
CA GLU A 242 -2.04 3.05 17.33
C GLU A 242 -1.32 3.04 15.99
N ASP A 243 -2.05 3.36 14.91
CA ASP A 243 -1.51 3.53 13.56
C ASP A 243 -0.40 4.56 13.53
N LYS A 244 -0.63 5.74 14.12
CA LYS A 244 0.39 6.79 14.21
C LYS A 244 1.66 6.28 14.90
N THR A 245 1.52 5.50 15.97
CA THR A 245 2.67 4.99 16.74
C THR A 245 3.43 3.93 15.94
N GLU A 246 2.74 3.02 15.24
CA GLU A 246 3.36 2.02 14.38
C GLU A 246 4.05 2.69 13.18
N ASN A 247 3.33 3.57 12.47
CA ASN A 247 3.82 4.27 11.30
C ASN A 247 4.97 5.21 11.63
N ASP A 248 4.98 5.88 12.79
CA ASP A 248 6.12 6.70 13.22
C ASP A 248 7.38 5.87 13.45
N LYS A 249 7.28 4.66 14.03
CA LYS A 249 8.44 3.74 14.13
C LYS A 249 8.94 3.34 12.75
N ILE A 250 8.04 3.07 11.81
CA ILE A 250 8.42 2.73 10.44
C ILE A 250 9.12 3.91 9.77
N ARG A 251 8.55 5.11 9.84
CA ARG A 251 9.11 6.34 9.25
C ARG A 251 10.46 6.73 9.86
N GLN A 252 10.60 6.66 11.17
CA GLN A 252 11.76 7.20 11.89
C GLN A 252 12.90 6.18 12.09
N GLU A 253 12.58 4.89 12.22
CA GLU A 253 13.58 3.86 12.51
C GLU A 253 13.84 2.99 11.27
N SER A 254 12.78 2.48 10.65
CA SER A 254 12.90 1.47 9.59
C SER A 254 13.23 2.06 8.22
N MET A 255 12.58 3.15 7.79
CA MET A 255 12.75 3.69 6.44
C MET A 255 13.93 4.66 6.33
N PRO A 256 14.62 4.72 5.18
CA PRO A 256 14.48 3.82 4.03
C PRO A 256 15.01 2.41 4.33
N PHE A 257 14.38 1.37 3.77
CA PHE A 257 14.82 -0.01 3.99
C PHE A 257 16.13 -0.29 3.25
N ALA A 258 17.15 -0.79 3.96
CA ALA A 258 18.44 -1.14 3.40
C ALA A 258 18.45 -2.63 2.99
N VAL A 259 18.28 -2.89 1.69
CA VAL A 259 18.02 -4.24 1.17
C VAL A 259 19.18 -4.82 0.37
N VAL A 260 19.24 -6.14 0.38
CA VAL A 260 20.11 -6.94 -0.48
C VAL A 260 19.23 -7.92 -1.25
N GLY A 261 19.32 -7.91 -2.58
CA GLY A 261 18.60 -8.88 -3.42
C GLY A 261 19.48 -10.10 -3.73
N SER A 262 18.87 -11.28 -3.81
CA SER A 262 19.48 -12.46 -4.38
C SER A 262 18.46 -13.39 -5.03
N ASP A 263 18.80 -13.87 -6.21
CA ASP A 263 18.11 -14.96 -6.91
C ASP A 263 18.77 -16.31 -6.67
N LYS A 264 19.86 -16.38 -5.88
CA LYS A 264 20.59 -17.62 -5.59
C LYS A 264 20.24 -18.18 -4.21
N GLU A 265 20.10 -19.49 -4.17
CA GLU A 265 19.90 -20.24 -2.94
C GLU A 265 21.20 -20.93 -2.51
N TYR A 266 21.46 -20.93 -1.21
CA TYR A 266 22.59 -21.61 -0.59
C TYR A 266 22.07 -22.48 0.56
N GLN A 267 22.78 -23.57 0.87
CA GLN A 267 22.48 -24.39 2.02
C GLN A 267 23.37 -23.96 3.19
N VAL A 268 22.77 -23.42 4.24
CA VAL A 268 23.46 -23.01 5.47
C VAL A 268 22.74 -23.69 6.64
N ASN A 269 23.49 -24.39 7.49
CA ASN A 269 22.96 -25.16 8.63
C ASN A 269 21.81 -26.12 8.24
N GLY A 270 21.93 -26.78 7.08
CA GLY A 270 20.93 -27.70 6.55
C GLY A 270 19.69 -27.06 5.94
N LYS A 271 19.48 -25.74 6.09
CA LYS A 271 18.35 -24.99 5.52
C LYS A 271 18.76 -24.34 4.19
N ARG A 272 17.90 -24.45 3.16
CA ARG A 272 18.04 -23.66 1.94
C ARG A 272 17.62 -22.22 2.23
N ILE A 273 18.49 -21.26 1.94
CA ILE A 273 18.27 -19.84 2.19
C ILE A 273 18.57 -19.04 0.92
N LEU A 274 17.84 -17.95 0.71
CA LEU A 274 18.21 -16.94 -0.28
C LEU A 274 19.40 -16.16 0.24
N GLY A 275 20.48 -16.10 -0.53
CA GLY A 275 21.70 -15.45 -0.07
C GLY A 275 22.57 -14.94 -1.19
N ARG A 276 23.41 -13.95 -0.90
CA ARG A 276 24.39 -13.40 -1.84
C ARG A 276 25.78 -13.82 -1.38
N LYS A 277 26.46 -14.65 -2.19
CA LYS A 277 27.82 -15.12 -1.90
C LYS A 277 28.84 -14.05 -2.29
N THR A 278 29.64 -13.62 -1.32
CA THR A 278 30.80 -12.74 -1.49
C THR A 278 32.08 -13.55 -1.24
N PRO A 279 33.27 -12.99 -1.51
CA PRO A 279 34.53 -13.63 -1.11
C PRO A 279 34.67 -13.85 0.40
N TRP A 280 33.94 -13.10 1.22
CA TRP A 280 34.05 -13.09 2.69
C TRP A 280 32.98 -13.93 3.39
N GLY A 281 31.93 -14.35 2.68
CA GLY A 281 30.84 -15.13 3.28
C GLY A 281 29.57 -15.14 2.44
N VAL A 282 28.49 -15.61 3.04
CA VAL A 282 27.15 -15.60 2.42
C VAL A 282 26.25 -14.65 3.20
N ILE A 283 25.77 -13.62 2.52
CA ILE A 283 24.81 -12.67 3.07
C ILE A 283 23.42 -13.27 2.90
N GLU A 284 22.85 -13.78 3.97
CA GLU A 284 21.47 -14.28 4.00
C GLU A 284 20.48 -13.12 3.86
N VAL A 285 19.65 -13.14 2.82
CA VAL A 285 18.76 -12.02 2.47
C VAL A 285 17.56 -11.90 3.42
N GLU A 286 17.06 -13.01 3.96
CA GLU A 286 15.93 -13.00 4.89
C GLU A 286 16.35 -12.81 6.36
N ASN A 287 17.64 -12.63 6.63
CA ASN A 287 18.17 -12.50 7.98
C ASN A 287 18.28 -11.02 8.37
N LEU A 288 17.55 -10.63 9.43
CA LEU A 288 17.49 -9.25 9.92
C LEU A 288 18.84 -8.71 10.42
N ASN A 289 19.77 -9.59 10.79
CA ASN A 289 21.13 -9.18 11.17
C ASN A 289 21.99 -8.80 9.96
N HIS A 290 21.59 -9.21 8.75
CA HIS A 290 22.35 -8.96 7.52
C HIS A 290 21.75 -7.81 6.70
N CYS A 291 20.44 -7.80 6.48
CA CYS A 291 19.76 -6.72 5.78
C CYS A 291 18.28 -6.61 6.16
N GLU A 292 17.63 -5.54 5.70
CA GLU A 292 16.26 -5.18 6.07
C GLU A 292 15.23 -5.67 5.04
N PHE A 293 15.60 -6.62 4.16
CA PHE A 293 14.69 -7.14 3.13
C PHE A 293 13.46 -7.82 3.74
N ALA A 294 13.63 -8.58 4.83
CA ALA A 294 12.49 -9.21 5.50
C ALA A 294 11.50 -8.17 6.06
N LEU A 295 12.00 -7.02 6.54
CA LEU A 295 11.16 -5.91 6.98
C LEU A 295 10.38 -5.30 5.81
N LEU A 296 11.05 -5.01 4.69
CA LEU A 296 10.39 -4.51 3.48
C LEU A 296 9.30 -5.48 2.98
N ARG A 297 9.62 -6.78 2.92
CA ARG A 297 8.68 -7.81 2.47
C ARG A 297 7.46 -7.87 3.37
N ASP A 298 7.66 -7.92 4.67
CA ASP A 298 6.57 -8.04 5.64
C ASP A 298 5.73 -6.76 5.67
N PHE A 299 6.37 -5.59 5.57
CA PHE A 299 5.70 -4.30 5.42
C PHE A 299 4.76 -4.29 4.20
N VAL A 300 5.29 -4.57 3.00
CA VAL A 300 4.54 -4.44 1.74
C VAL A 300 3.50 -5.53 1.53
N ILE A 301 3.77 -6.77 1.95
CA ILE A 301 2.92 -7.93 1.61
C ILE A 301 2.04 -8.38 2.77
N ARG A 302 2.43 -8.13 4.03
CA ARG A 302 1.71 -8.66 5.20
C ARG A 302 0.93 -7.61 5.96
N THR A 303 1.59 -6.53 6.39
CA THR A 303 0.96 -5.58 7.31
C THR A 303 0.25 -4.44 6.59
N HIS A 304 0.86 -3.86 5.55
CA HIS A 304 0.37 -2.63 4.93
C HIS A 304 -0.22 -2.81 3.54
N LEU A 305 -0.41 -4.06 3.09
CA LEU A 305 -0.89 -4.34 1.74
C LEU A 305 -2.25 -3.69 1.46
N GLN A 306 -3.18 -3.85 2.40
CA GLN A 306 -4.55 -3.36 2.24
C GLN A 306 -4.59 -1.83 2.28
N ASP A 307 -3.88 -1.22 3.22
CA ASP A 307 -3.77 0.23 3.34
C ASP A 307 -3.13 0.87 2.08
N LEU A 308 -2.04 0.28 1.55
CA LEU A 308 -1.46 0.71 0.27
C LEU A 308 -2.50 0.71 -0.87
N LYS A 309 -3.42 -0.24 -0.90
CA LYS A 309 -4.50 -0.28 -1.90
C LYS A 309 -5.56 0.79 -1.64
N GLU A 310 -5.89 1.03 -0.38
CA GLU A 310 -6.89 2.02 0.03
C GLU A 310 -6.41 3.43 -0.26
N VAL A 311 -5.17 3.79 0.10
CA VAL A 311 -4.57 5.07 -0.29
C VAL A 311 -4.51 5.20 -1.82
N THR A 312 -4.17 4.13 -2.53
CA THR A 312 -4.18 4.15 -4.01
C THR A 312 -5.56 4.43 -4.58
N HIS A 313 -6.60 3.83 -4.01
CA HIS A 313 -7.96 4.00 -4.50
C HIS A 313 -8.55 5.36 -4.11
N ASN A 314 -8.50 5.69 -2.83
CA ASN A 314 -9.21 6.83 -2.23
C ASN A 314 -8.48 8.16 -2.43
N ILE A 315 -7.15 8.13 -2.61
CA ILE A 315 -6.33 9.35 -2.78
C ILE A 315 -5.84 9.46 -4.21
N HIS A 316 -4.94 8.57 -4.64
CA HIS A 316 -4.24 8.72 -5.93
C HIS A 316 -5.19 8.58 -7.13
N TYR A 317 -6.02 7.53 -7.14
CA TYR A 317 -6.99 7.29 -8.20
C TYR A 317 -8.12 8.33 -8.20
N GLU A 318 -8.70 8.67 -7.05
CA GLU A 318 -9.75 9.71 -6.99
C GLU A 318 -9.21 11.09 -7.40
N THR A 319 -7.96 11.43 -7.06
CA THR A 319 -7.32 12.66 -7.54
C THR A 319 -7.19 12.66 -9.07
N TYR A 320 -6.74 11.53 -9.65
CA TYR A 320 -6.69 11.36 -11.09
C TYR A 320 -8.08 11.48 -11.73
N ARG A 321 -9.08 10.80 -11.17
CA ARG A 321 -10.47 10.80 -11.64
C ARG A 321 -11.10 12.19 -11.58
N ALA A 322 -10.92 12.92 -10.49
CA ALA A 322 -11.39 14.29 -10.34
C ALA A 322 -10.80 15.21 -11.43
N LYS A 323 -9.48 15.13 -11.66
CA LYS A 323 -8.81 15.87 -12.73
C LYS A 323 -9.37 15.50 -14.11
N ARG A 324 -9.50 14.20 -14.38
CA ARG A 324 -9.97 13.68 -15.67
C ARG A 324 -11.42 14.10 -16.00
N LEU A 325 -12.30 14.09 -15.01
CA LEU A 325 -13.70 14.50 -15.17
C LEU A 325 -13.83 16.01 -15.39
N ASN A 326 -12.97 16.80 -14.74
CA ASN A 326 -12.92 18.25 -14.93
C ASN A 326 -12.40 18.62 -16.33
N ASP A 327 -11.35 17.94 -16.81
CA ASP A 327 -10.73 18.21 -18.11
C ASP A 327 -11.63 17.81 -19.30
N ASN A 328 -12.47 16.79 -19.16
CA ASN A 328 -13.37 16.32 -20.22
C ASN A 328 -14.78 16.94 -20.20
N GLY A 329 -15.12 17.81 -19.24
CA GLY A 329 -16.46 18.43 -19.16
C GLY A 329 -17.63 17.46 -18.98
N GLY A 330 -17.35 16.21 -18.58
CA GLY A 330 -18.31 15.10 -18.59
C GLY A 330 -17.66 13.80 -19.09
N LEU A 331 -18.23 12.65 -18.71
CA LEU A 331 -17.70 11.32 -18.99
C LEU A 331 -17.28 11.14 -20.47
N PRO A 332 -16.18 10.42 -20.76
CA PRO A 332 -15.77 10.16 -22.14
C PRO A 332 -16.86 9.39 -22.90
N PRO A 333 -17.07 9.66 -24.21
CA PRO A 333 -18.04 8.94 -25.01
C PRO A 333 -17.65 7.47 -25.09
N VAL A 334 -18.60 6.58 -24.77
CA VAL A 334 -18.46 5.14 -24.94
C VAL A 334 -18.37 4.85 -26.43
N THR A 335 -17.16 4.64 -26.95
CA THR A 335 -16.98 4.08 -28.29
C THR A 335 -17.34 2.61 -28.24
N THR A 336 -18.56 2.26 -28.68
CA THR A 336 -18.94 0.90 -29.04
C THR A 336 -18.21 0.53 -30.32
N GLU A 337 -17.06 -0.14 -30.21
CA GLU A 337 -16.51 -0.88 -31.36
C GLU A 337 -17.50 -1.99 -31.69
N THR A 338 -18.24 -1.80 -32.77
CA THR A 338 -19.07 -2.83 -33.39
C THR A 338 -18.14 -3.62 -34.30
N GLU A 339 -17.85 -4.86 -33.93
CA GLU A 339 -17.24 -5.84 -34.84
C GLU A 339 -18.23 -6.10 -35.98
N GLU A 340 -18.07 -5.39 -37.09
CA GLU A 340 -18.71 -5.78 -38.35
C GLU A 340 -18.00 -7.01 -38.91
N ASN A 341 -18.66 -8.15 -38.78
CA ASN A 341 -18.37 -9.38 -39.50
C ASN A 341 -18.37 -9.11 -41.01
N HIS A 342 -17.19 -9.12 -41.63
CA HIS A 342 -17.08 -9.31 -43.07
C HIS A 342 -17.26 -10.81 -43.40
N GLU A 343 -18.51 -11.22 -43.59
CA GLU A 343 -18.84 -12.31 -44.51
C GLU A 343 -19.22 -11.71 -45.86
N SER A 344 -18.39 -11.93 -46.87
CA SER A 344 -18.82 -11.85 -48.27
C SER A 344 -18.12 -12.94 -49.06
N ASN A 345 -18.87 -14.04 -49.27
CA ASN A 345 -18.63 -15.00 -50.33
C ASN A 345 -18.77 -14.32 -51.70
N LEU A 346 -17.74 -14.44 -52.54
CA LEU A 346 -17.82 -14.78 -53.97
C LEU A 346 -16.46 -15.17 -54.51
#